data_AF-A0A072PD96-F1
#
_entry.id   AF-A0A072PD96-F1
#
_cell.length_a   1.000
_cell.length_b   1.000
_cell.length_c   1.000
_cell.angle_alpha   90.00
_cell.angle_beta   90.00
_cell.angle_gamma   90.00
#
_symmetry.space_group_name_H-M   'P 1'
#
loop_
_entity.id
_entity.type
_entity.pdbx_description
1 polymer ?
#
loop_
_entity_poly.entity_id
_entity_poly.type
_entity_poly.pdbx_seq_one_letter_code
_entity_poly.pdbx_strand_id
1 'polypeptide(L)'
;MSQQMIETLVSIAPESGKEVMQLTMEHSAQAETLFLGPSGASIRAFARDQKTAEKHEVDAVRHAEGILYADMDMDATIEGKQYHDVVGSYQRLDIFDLKVNTTRRVPVKLFEGDA
;
A
#
# COMPACT_ATOMS: atom_id res chain seq x y z
N MET A 1 8.57 -1.38 -14.12
CA MET A 1 9.58 -0.54 -14.76
C MET A 1 9.16 -0.44 -16.21
N SER A 2 9.30 0.74 -16.79
CA SER A 2 9.12 0.87 -18.24
C SER A 2 10.18 0.00 -18.95
N GLN A 3 9.85 -0.52 -20.13
CA GLN A 3 10.79 -1.31 -20.92
C GLN A 3 12.12 -0.56 -21.12
N GLN A 4 12.01 0.75 -21.35
CA GLN A 4 13.14 1.66 -21.51
C GLN A 4 14.06 1.71 -20.26
N MET A 5 13.49 1.64 -19.05
CA MET A 5 14.28 1.60 -17.82
C MET A 5 15.00 0.26 -17.65
N ILE A 6 14.33 -0.86 -17.98
CA ILE A 6 14.92 -2.20 -17.94
C ILE A 6 16.10 -2.27 -18.90
N GLU A 7 15.90 -1.85 -20.16
CA GLU A 7 16.95 -1.79 -21.17
C GLU A 7 18.15 -0.95 -20.70
N THR A 8 17.88 0.20 -20.08
CA THR A 8 18.93 1.07 -19.52
C THR A 8 19.73 0.35 -18.44
N LEU A 9 19.06 -0.33 -17.49
CA LEU A 9 19.72 -1.04 -16.39
C LEU A 9 20.48 -2.29 -16.87
N VAL A 10 19.96 -3.00 -17.86
CA VAL A 10 20.64 -4.15 -18.48
C VAL A 10 21.88 -3.69 -19.26
N SER A 11 21.84 -2.51 -19.89
CA SER A 11 22.97 -1.99 -20.67
C SER A 11 24.21 -1.69 -19.83
N ILE A 12 24.02 -1.31 -18.55
CA ILE A 12 25.11 -1.00 -17.61
C ILE A 12 25.57 -2.24 -16.80
N ALA A 13 24.88 -3.37 -16.93
CA ALA A 13 25.24 -4.59 -16.21
C ALA A 13 26.45 -5.30 -16.86
N PRO A 14 27.31 -6.00 -16.07
CA PRO A 14 28.36 -6.86 -16.61
C PRO A 14 27.77 -7.93 -17.52
N GLU A 15 28.46 -8.29 -18.61
CA GLU A 15 27.98 -9.30 -19.58
C GLU A 15 27.54 -10.61 -18.92
N SER A 16 28.27 -11.07 -17.91
CA SER A 16 27.96 -12.30 -17.17
C SER A 16 26.65 -12.25 -16.36
N GLY A 17 26.10 -11.06 -16.12
CA GLY A 17 24.91 -10.85 -15.28
C GLY A 17 23.71 -10.28 -16.04
N LYS A 18 23.84 -9.97 -17.34
CA LYS A 18 22.77 -9.30 -18.12
C LYS A 18 21.49 -10.12 -18.18
N GLU A 19 21.59 -11.42 -18.45
CA GLU A 19 20.44 -12.31 -18.56
C GLU A 19 19.68 -12.43 -17.22
N VAL A 20 20.42 -12.59 -16.11
CA VAL A 20 19.84 -12.64 -14.76
C VAL A 20 19.22 -11.30 -14.37
N MET A 21 19.89 -10.19 -14.69
CA MET A 21 19.38 -8.84 -14.44
C MET A 21 18.07 -8.60 -15.20
N GLN A 22 18.04 -8.90 -16.50
CA GLN A 22 16.85 -8.74 -17.32
C GLN A 22 15.68 -9.57 -16.78
N LEU A 23 15.92 -10.87 -16.54
CA LEU A 23 14.91 -11.77 -15.97
C LEU A 23 14.38 -11.25 -14.62
N THR A 24 15.29 -10.79 -13.75
CA THR A 24 14.91 -10.25 -12.44
C THR A 24 14.08 -8.98 -12.58
N MET A 25 14.45 -8.06 -13.46
CA MET A 25 13.75 -6.78 -13.63
C MET A 25 12.37 -6.97 -14.30
N GLU A 26 12.26 -7.87 -15.28
CA GLU A 26 11.00 -8.21 -15.96
C GLU A 26 9.98 -8.89 -15.04
N HIS A 27 10.47 -9.74 -14.12
CA HIS A 27 9.60 -10.52 -13.22
C HIS A 27 9.55 -9.99 -11.78
N SER A 28 10.30 -8.94 -11.46
CA SER A 28 10.24 -8.34 -10.13
C SER A 28 8.85 -7.82 -9.82
N ALA A 29 8.39 -8.05 -8.59
CA ALA A 29 7.18 -7.43 -8.09
C ALA A 29 7.33 -5.91 -8.13
N GLN A 30 6.36 -5.23 -8.72
CA GLN A 30 6.39 -3.79 -8.88
C GLN A 30 5.41 -3.12 -7.93
N ALA A 31 5.73 -1.90 -7.53
CA ALA A 31 4.81 -1.09 -6.76
C ALA A 31 3.60 -0.73 -7.63
N GLU A 32 2.41 -0.99 -7.08
CA GLU A 32 1.14 -0.60 -7.65
C GLU A 32 0.34 0.14 -6.59
N THR A 33 -0.24 1.28 -6.98
CA THR A 33 -1.23 1.97 -6.14
C THR A 33 -2.61 1.61 -6.66
N LEU A 34 -3.46 1.07 -5.79
CA LEU A 34 -4.82 0.62 -6.13
C LEU A 34 -5.75 0.78 -4.92
N PHE A 35 -7.06 0.80 -5.16
CA PHE A 35 -8.07 0.81 -4.11
C PHE A 35 -8.75 -0.56 -3.99
N LEU A 36 -8.83 -1.09 -2.77
CA LEU A 36 -9.57 -2.32 -2.48
C LEU A 36 -10.80 -2.00 -1.66
N GLY A 37 -11.91 -2.66 -1.99
CA GLY A 37 -13.14 -2.63 -1.22
C GLY A 37 -13.06 -3.56 0.00
N PRO A 38 -14.03 -3.48 0.91
CA PRO A 38 -14.09 -4.30 2.12
C PRO A 38 -14.13 -5.82 1.85
N SER A 39 -14.60 -6.24 0.67
CA SER A 39 -14.59 -7.62 0.21
C SER A 39 -13.24 -8.10 -0.34
N GLY A 40 -12.28 -7.18 -0.51
CA GLY A 40 -11.01 -7.45 -1.19
C GLY A 40 -11.04 -7.29 -2.71
N ALA A 41 -12.21 -6.96 -3.31
CA ALA A 41 -12.30 -6.63 -4.73
C ALA A 41 -11.69 -5.26 -5.04
N SER A 42 -11.11 -5.08 -6.23
CA SER A 42 -10.64 -3.76 -6.68
C SER A 42 -11.81 -2.79 -6.87
N ILE A 43 -11.65 -1.56 -6.41
CA ILE A 43 -12.61 -0.47 -6.64
C ILE A 43 -12.28 0.19 -7.97
N ARG A 44 -13.32 0.48 -8.75
CA ARG A 44 -13.17 1.25 -9.99
C ARG A 44 -12.60 2.63 -9.69
N ALA A 45 -11.47 2.92 -10.31
CA ALA A 45 -10.71 4.12 -10.05
C ALA A 45 -10.38 4.88 -11.34
N PHE A 46 -9.88 6.09 -11.17
CA PHE A 46 -9.44 6.92 -12.28
C PHE A 46 -8.20 7.73 -11.92
N ALA A 47 -7.37 7.97 -12.91
CA ALA A 47 -6.29 8.93 -12.85
C ALA A 47 -6.69 10.19 -13.62
N ARG A 48 -6.08 11.32 -13.29
CA ARG A 48 -6.17 12.54 -14.09
C ARG A 48 -4.84 12.80 -14.78
N ASP A 49 -4.89 13.11 -16.08
CA ASP A 49 -3.71 13.60 -16.79
C ASP A 49 -3.29 14.96 -16.24
N GLN A 50 -2.00 15.14 -15.99
CA GLN A 50 -1.48 16.36 -15.37
C GLN A 50 -1.57 17.60 -16.26
N LYS A 51 -1.59 17.43 -17.59
CA LYS A 51 -1.58 18.52 -18.58
C LYS A 51 -2.98 18.85 -19.08
N THR A 52 -3.82 17.85 -19.31
CA THR A 52 -5.17 18.04 -19.87
C THR A 52 -6.27 18.03 -18.81
N ALA A 53 -5.95 17.59 -17.58
CA ALA A 53 -6.91 17.34 -16.50
C ALA A 53 -8.00 16.31 -16.86
N GLU A 54 -7.84 15.58 -17.96
CA GLU A 54 -8.77 14.56 -18.43
C GLU A 54 -8.80 13.35 -17.49
N LYS A 55 -9.99 12.77 -17.33
CA LYS A 55 -10.22 11.58 -16.51
C LYS A 55 -9.95 10.33 -17.33
N HIS A 56 -9.05 9.48 -16.86
CA HIS A 56 -8.79 8.17 -17.44
C HIS A 56 -9.13 7.08 -16.41
N GLU A 57 -10.11 6.26 -16.72
CA GLU A 57 -10.47 5.09 -15.92
C GLU A 57 -9.32 4.09 -15.95
N VAL A 58 -8.79 3.75 -14.78
CA VAL A 58 -7.66 2.82 -14.61
C VAL A 58 -7.85 2.07 -13.30
N ASP A 59 -7.47 0.79 -13.26
CA ASP A 59 -7.60 -0.02 -12.05
C ASP A 59 -6.48 0.27 -11.03
N ALA A 60 -5.32 0.71 -11.51
CA ALA A 60 -4.15 1.01 -10.68
C ALA A 60 -3.20 2.01 -11.37
N VAL A 61 -2.43 2.76 -10.58
CA VAL A 61 -1.28 3.54 -11.09
C VAL A 61 -0.01 2.71 -10.92
N ARG A 62 0.70 2.54 -12.03
CA ARG A 62 1.97 1.81 -12.14
C ARG A 62 2.84 2.40 -13.25
N HIS A 63 4.16 2.27 -13.13
CA HIS A 63 5.17 2.68 -14.12
C HIS A 63 5.29 4.18 -14.44
N ALA A 64 4.31 5.00 -14.05
CA ALA A 64 4.33 6.45 -14.19
C ALA A 64 3.83 7.12 -12.90
N GLU A 65 4.28 8.34 -12.65
CA GLU A 65 3.77 9.17 -11.57
C GLU A 65 2.31 9.58 -11.84
N GLY A 66 1.47 9.54 -10.82
CA GLY A 66 0.07 9.90 -10.94
C GLY A 66 -0.65 9.86 -9.61
N ILE A 67 -1.85 10.45 -9.57
CA ILE A 67 -2.76 10.38 -8.43
C ILE A 67 -3.95 9.54 -8.86
N LEU A 68 -4.22 8.47 -8.13
CA LEU A 68 -5.39 7.62 -8.30
C LEU A 68 -6.53 8.11 -7.42
N TYR A 69 -7.74 8.20 -7.97
CA TYR A 69 -8.96 8.61 -7.28
C TYR A 69 -10.02 7.50 -7.40
N ALA A 70 -10.83 7.34 -6.37
CA ALA A 70 -11.98 6.44 -6.37
C ALA A 70 -13.08 6.98 -5.46
N ASP A 71 -14.33 6.72 -5.82
CA ASP A 71 -15.48 6.95 -4.94
C ASP A 71 -15.69 5.70 -4.08
N MET A 72 -15.74 5.86 -2.76
CA MET A 72 -15.90 4.75 -1.82
C MET A 72 -17.25 4.81 -1.14
N ASP A 73 -18.00 3.71 -1.22
CA ASP A 73 -19.23 3.52 -0.46
C ASP A 73 -18.92 2.94 0.93
N MET A 74 -19.31 3.68 1.97
CA MET A 74 -19.11 3.27 3.36
C MET A 74 -20.11 2.21 3.81
N ASP A 75 -21.30 2.17 3.20
CA ASP A 75 -22.34 1.20 3.56
C ASP A 75 -21.92 -0.23 3.16
N ALA A 76 -21.05 -0.36 2.15
CA ALA A 76 -20.42 -1.63 1.77
C ALA A 76 -19.59 -2.30 2.89
N THR A 77 -19.27 -1.58 3.97
CA THR A 77 -18.56 -2.15 5.14
C THR A 77 -19.49 -2.87 6.12
N ILE A 78 -20.80 -2.59 6.08
CA ILE A 78 -21.77 -3.04 7.09
C ILE A 78 -21.90 -4.56 7.06
N GLU A 79 -22.19 -5.13 5.90
CA GLU A 79 -22.38 -6.57 5.73
C GLU A 79 -21.13 -7.35 6.15
N GLY A 80 -19.94 -6.91 5.70
CA GLY A 80 -18.68 -7.55 6.07
C GLY A 80 -18.43 -7.57 7.58
N LYS A 81 -18.78 -6.49 8.28
CA LYS A 81 -18.71 -6.44 9.75
C LYS A 81 -19.76 -7.31 10.43
N GLN A 82 -20.96 -7.47 9.86
CA GLN A 82 -21.98 -8.38 10.40
C GLN A 82 -21.52 -9.84 10.34
N TYR A 83 -20.84 -10.23 9.26
CA TYR A 83 -20.28 -11.58 9.12
C TYR A 83 -19.04 -11.82 9.96
N HIS A 84 -18.16 -10.81 10.07
CA HIS A 84 -16.85 -10.97 10.72
C HIS A 84 -16.46 -9.74 11.55
N ASP A 85 -17.07 -9.59 12.73
CA ASP A 85 -16.78 -8.52 13.67
C ASP A 85 -15.54 -8.82 14.53
N VAL A 86 -14.36 -8.50 13.98
CA VAL A 86 -13.05 -8.74 14.60
C VAL A 86 -12.85 -7.99 15.92
N VAL A 87 -13.55 -6.89 16.18
CA VAL A 87 -13.35 -6.09 17.40
C VAL A 87 -14.47 -6.26 18.42
N GLY A 88 -15.51 -7.03 18.08
CA GLY A 88 -16.63 -7.36 18.96
C GLY A 88 -16.79 -8.88 19.11
N SER A 89 -17.91 -9.41 18.63
CA SER A 89 -18.37 -10.76 19.00
C SER A 89 -17.54 -11.92 18.46
N TYR A 90 -16.64 -11.68 17.51
CA TYR A 90 -15.77 -12.75 16.98
C TYR A 90 -14.66 -13.13 17.98
N GLN A 91 -14.23 -12.20 18.84
CA GLN A 91 -13.08 -12.42 19.70
C GLN A 91 -13.41 -13.27 20.93
N ARG A 92 -12.56 -14.27 21.20
CA ARG A 92 -12.56 -15.05 22.44
C ARG A 92 -11.75 -14.34 23.51
N LEU A 93 -12.31 -13.24 24.03
CA LEU A 93 -11.66 -12.41 25.06
C LEU A 93 -11.43 -13.14 26.40
N ASP A 94 -12.07 -14.30 26.58
CA ASP A 94 -11.83 -15.21 27.69
C ASP A 94 -10.54 -16.04 27.52
N ILE A 95 -10.02 -16.16 26.30
CA ILE A 95 -8.77 -16.85 25.99
C ILE A 95 -7.64 -15.84 25.72
N PHE A 96 -7.90 -14.83 24.90
CA PHE A 96 -6.90 -13.89 24.41
C PHE A 96 -7.18 -12.47 24.90
N ASP A 97 -6.19 -11.87 25.56
CA ASP A 97 -6.24 -10.49 26.06
C ASP A 97 -5.00 -9.71 25.60
N LEU A 98 -5.20 -8.71 24.73
CA LEU A 98 -4.13 -7.84 24.23
C LEU A 98 -4.15 -6.49 24.98
N LYS A 99 -3.07 -6.20 25.70
CA LYS A 99 -2.88 -4.92 26.40
C LYS A 99 -1.84 -4.05 25.70
N VAL A 100 -2.23 -2.81 25.38
CA VAL A 100 -1.34 -1.84 24.74
C VAL A 100 -0.88 -0.79 25.75
N ASN A 101 0.43 -0.67 25.95
CA ASN A 101 0.99 0.44 26.72
C ASN A 101 1.15 1.67 25.82
N THR A 102 0.23 2.63 25.96
CA THR A 102 0.21 3.88 25.19
C THR A 102 1.06 4.99 25.80
N THR A 103 1.87 4.69 26.83
CA THR A 103 2.77 5.67 27.47
C THR A 103 3.77 6.20 26.44
N ARG A 104 3.69 7.51 26.15
CA ARG A 104 4.66 8.19 25.31
C ARG A 104 6.03 8.18 25.98
N ARG A 105 7.02 7.57 25.33
CA ARG A 105 8.41 7.59 25.78
C ARG A 105 9.09 8.86 25.26
N VAL A 106 9.48 9.75 26.17
CA VAL A 106 10.28 10.93 25.83
C VAL A 106 11.78 10.59 25.90
N PRO A 107 12.62 11.12 24.98
CA PRO A 107 14.05 10.79 24.95
C PRO A 107 14.83 11.23 26.20
N VAL A 108 14.41 12.32 26.84
CA VAL A 108 15.04 12.88 28.04
C VAL A 108 13.96 13.20 29.08
N LYS A 109 14.22 12.82 30.34
CA LYS A 109 13.43 13.21 31.49
C LYS A 109 14.31 14.10 32.38
N LEU A 110 13.90 15.34 32.58
CA LEU A 110 14.56 16.25 33.51
C LEU A 110 14.02 15.96 34.92
N PHE A 111 14.91 15.97 35.91
CA PHE A 111 14.56 15.90 37.33
C PHE A 111 15.32 17.01 38.07
N GLU A 112 14.68 17.63 39.05
CA GLU A 112 15.35 18.55 39.97
C GLU A 112 16.10 17.71 41.01
N GLY A 113 17.39 18.01 41.20
CA GLY A 113 18.17 17.45 42.31
C GLY A 113 17.96 18.31 43.55
N ASP A 114 17.85 17.68 44.72
CA ASP A 114 17.89 18.39 46.00
C ASP A 114 19.23 19.13 46.12
N ALA A 115 19.15 20.44 46.40
CA ALA A 115 20.29 21.35 46.53
C ALA A 115 21.12 21.10 47.80
#